data_AF-A0A536XX94-F1
#
_entry.id   AF-A0A536XX94-F1
#
_cell.length_a   1.000
_cell.length_b   1.000
_cell.length_c   1.000
_cell.angle_alpha   90.00
_cell.angle_beta   90.00
_cell.angle_gamma   90.00
#
_symmetry.space_group_name_H-M   'P 1'
#
loop_
_entity.id
_entity.type
_entity.pdbx_description
1 polymer ?
#
loop_
_entity_poly.entity_id
_entity_poly.type
_entity_poly.pdbx_seq_one_letter_code
_entity_poly.pdbx_strand_id
1 'polypeptide(L)'
;MAPPALAAERAKTCTLSFTAGYVDTAVFVGLFGLFTAHVTGNFVLIGSELVHRSGEVWPKLLAFPAFILAVAVAVKVAEALERSHKARVPTLLYIEAALLLAAFAAVELRHPAHATDAAAVGGGMMAAAAMGMQNAMMRIELASLPSTTVMTMNVTQSVIDVVVLLSGNVEAARRTEARKRFSRMWPQILAFTAGAASGALCYALAGFAALLLPSALCLVLGLLWLR
;
A
#
# COMPACT_ATOMS: atom_id res chain seq x y z
N MET A 1 7.59 1.31 -27.77
CA MET A 1 7.58 0.10 -26.92
C MET A 1 8.64 0.31 -25.83
N ALA A 2 8.30 0.21 -24.55
CA ALA A 2 9.32 0.35 -23.49
C ALA A 2 10.27 -0.86 -23.54
N PRO A 3 11.57 -0.69 -23.24
CA PRO A 3 12.50 -1.81 -23.09
C PRO A 3 11.94 -2.90 -22.14
N PRO A 4 12.17 -4.20 -22.40
CA PRO A 4 11.59 -5.30 -21.62
C PRO A 4 11.80 -5.18 -20.11
N ALA A 5 12.96 -4.72 -19.67
CA ALA A 5 13.29 -4.50 -18.25
C ALA A 5 12.40 -3.41 -17.61
N LEU A 6 12.14 -2.31 -18.31
CA LEU A 6 11.27 -1.23 -17.85
C LEU A 6 9.80 -1.66 -17.80
N ALA A 7 9.37 -2.56 -18.69
CA ALA A 7 8.02 -3.11 -18.66
C ALA A 7 7.82 -4.04 -17.45
N ALA A 8 8.80 -4.90 -17.14
CA ALA A 8 8.76 -5.77 -15.98
C ALA A 8 8.77 -4.99 -14.65
N GLU A 9 9.61 -3.96 -14.54
CA GLU A 9 9.68 -3.09 -13.35
C GLU A 9 8.39 -2.29 -13.14
N ARG A 10 7.77 -1.83 -14.25
CA ARG A 10 6.45 -1.20 -14.21
C ARG A 10 5.36 -2.16 -13.77
N ALA A 11 5.35 -3.39 -14.28
CA ALA A 11 4.37 -4.40 -13.86
C ALA A 11 4.47 -4.68 -12.36
N LYS A 12 5.69 -4.91 -11.86
CA LYS A 12 5.97 -5.13 -10.42
C LYS A 12 5.44 -4.00 -9.54
N THR A 13 5.74 -2.74 -9.89
CA THR A 13 5.27 -1.59 -9.12
C THR A 13 3.77 -1.35 -9.24
N CYS A 14 3.17 -1.58 -10.43
CA CYS A 14 1.71 -1.52 -10.58
C CYS A 14 1.02 -2.56 -9.70
N THR A 15 1.56 -3.78 -9.60
CA THR A 15 1.02 -4.79 -8.69
C THR A 15 1.10 -4.33 -7.23
N LEU A 16 2.19 -3.69 -6.81
CA LEU A 16 2.29 -3.11 -5.46
C LEU A 16 1.28 -1.96 -5.23
N SER A 17 1.09 -1.08 -6.21
CA SER A 17 0.05 -0.04 -6.13
C SER A 17 -1.35 -0.64 -6.06
N PHE A 18 -1.62 -1.68 -6.84
CA PHE A 18 -2.87 -2.44 -6.77
C PHE A 18 -3.07 -3.06 -5.39
N THR A 19 -2.06 -3.76 -4.85
CA THR A 19 -2.09 -4.35 -3.50
C THR A 19 -2.38 -3.29 -2.44
N ALA A 20 -1.73 -2.13 -2.52
CA ALA A 20 -1.97 -1.04 -1.58
C ALA A 20 -3.41 -0.55 -1.60
N GLY A 21 -3.97 -0.24 -2.78
CA GLY A 21 -5.35 0.20 -2.89
C GLY A 21 -6.36 -0.88 -2.46
N TYR A 22 -6.07 -2.12 -2.83
CA TYR A 22 -6.89 -3.28 -2.49
C TYR A 22 -6.97 -3.51 -0.99
N VAL A 23 -5.81 -3.64 -0.32
CA VAL A 23 -5.75 -3.90 1.12
C VAL A 23 -6.37 -2.74 1.88
N ASP A 24 -6.05 -1.50 1.50
CA ASP A 24 -6.58 -0.32 2.15
C ASP A 24 -8.12 -0.28 2.10
N THR A 25 -8.71 -0.59 0.94
CA THR A 25 -10.17 -0.57 0.80
C THR A 25 -10.85 -1.79 1.44
N ALA A 26 -10.30 -2.99 1.26
CA ALA A 26 -10.85 -4.21 1.87
C ALA A 26 -10.85 -4.11 3.40
N VAL A 27 -9.76 -3.60 3.98
CA VAL A 27 -9.65 -3.38 5.42
C VAL A 27 -10.52 -2.21 5.88
N PHE A 28 -10.60 -1.12 5.12
CA PHE A 28 -11.47 0.00 5.46
C PHE A 28 -12.94 -0.44 5.57
N VAL A 29 -13.43 -1.21 4.59
CA VAL A 29 -14.80 -1.73 4.58
C VAL A 29 -14.99 -2.77 5.68
N GLY A 30 -14.01 -3.64 5.92
CA GLY A 30 -14.16 -4.75 6.86
C GLY A 30 -13.85 -4.46 8.33
N LEU A 31 -13.01 -3.45 8.62
CA LEU A 31 -12.56 -3.10 9.97
C LEU A 31 -12.95 -1.65 10.32
N PHE A 32 -14.24 -1.36 10.19
CA PHE A 32 -14.88 -0.17 10.80
C PHE A 32 -14.22 1.16 10.39
N GLY A 33 -13.89 1.28 9.09
CA GLY A 33 -13.32 2.49 8.52
C GLY A 33 -11.83 2.68 8.79
N LEU A 34 -11.07 1.62 9.04
CA LEU A 34 -9.63 1.71 9.26
C LEU A 34 -8.84 1.78 7.94
N PHE A 35 -8.13 2.89 7.69
CA PHE A 35 -7.15 2.94 6.60
C PHE A 35 -5.81 2.33 7.03
N THR A 36 -5.18 1.58 6.13
CA THR A 36 -3.90 0.90 6.37
C THR A 36 -2.77 1.50 5.54
N ALA A 37 -3.03 1.84 4.27
CA ALA A 37 -2.10 2.55 3.39
C ALA A 37 -2.32 4.07 3.48
N HIS A 38 -3.57 4.52 3.59
CA HIS A 38 -3.92 5.93 3.77
C HIS A 38 -3.95 6.35 5.23
N VAL A 39 -2.83 6.15 5.94
CA VAL A 39 -2.72 6.44 7.37
C VAL A 39 -3.07 7.90 7.71
N THR A 40 -2.85 8.84 6.78
CA THR A 40 -3.27 10.23 6.96
C THR A 40 -4.80 10.41 6.98
N GLY A 41 -5.56 9.54 6.33
CA GLY A 41 -7.03 9.54 6.38
C GLY A 41 -7.56 9.24 7.78
N ASN A 42 -6.84 8.44 8.56
CA ASN A 42 -7.25 8.10 9.93
C ASN A 42 -7.32 9.33 10.85
N PHE A 43 -6.52 10.38 10.62
CA PHE A 43 -6.62 11.63 11.42
C PHE A 43 -8.01 12.27 11.29
N VAL A 44 -8.55 12.32 10.07
CA VAL A 44 -9.86 12.93 9.80
C VAL A 44 -10.96 12.09 10.44
N LEU A 45 -10.87 10.76 10.31
CA LEU A 45 -11.84 9.85 10.91
C LEU A 45 -11.84 9.92 12.44
N ILE A 46 -10.66 9.96 13.07
CA ILE A 46 -10.56 10.19 14.51
C ILE A 46 -11.28 11.48 14.90
N GLY A 47 -11.08 12.57 14.14
CA GLY A 47 -11.80 13.83 14.33
C GLY A 47 -13.32 13.66 14.28
N SER A 48 -13.85 12.91 13.30
CA SER A 48 -15.29 12.65 13.23
C SER A 48 -15.79 11.79 14.39
N GLU A 49 -15.01 10.80 14.85
CA GLU A 49 -15.42 9.93 15.97
C GLU A 49 -15.43 10.66 17.31
N LEU A 50 -14.56 11.66 17.49
CA LEU A 50 -14.55 12.50 18.70
C LEU A 50 -15.85 13.30 18.85
N VAL A 51 -16.50 13.67 17.73
CA VAL A 51 -17.79 14.36 17.74
C VAL A 51 -18.93 13.36 18.02
N HIS A 52 -18.92 12.20 17.37
CA HIS A 52 -20.01 11.22 17.45
C HIS A 52 -19.90 10.27 18.66
N ARG A 53 -18.79 10.30 19.41
CA ARG A 53 -18.52 9.50 20.64
C ARG A 53 -18.72 7.99 20.47
N SER A 54 -18.37 7.44 19.32
CA SER A 54 -18.54 6.02 18.97
C SER A 54 -17.64 5.05 19.76
N GLY A 55 -16.57 5.55 20.40
CA GLY A 55 -15.57 4.70 21.07
C GLY A 55 -14.57 4.03 20.13
N GLU A 56 -14.71 4.21 18.81
CA GLU A 56 -13.89 3.57 17.78
C GLU A 56 -12.61 4.34 17.40
N VAL A 57 -12.24 5.31 18.24
CA VAL A 57 -11.04 6.14 18.05
C VAL A 57 -9.76 5.32 18.21
N TRP A 58 -9.73 4.43 19.20
CA TRP A 58 -8.50 3.72 19.59
C TRP A 58 -7.93 2.81 18.50
N PRO A 59 -8.72 1.97 17.80
CA PRO A 59 -8.21 1.16 16.69
C PRO A 59 -7.56 2.02 15.59
N LYS A 60 -8.17 3.15 15.24
CA LYS A 60 -7.67 4.09 14.23
C LYS A 60 -6.37 4.78 14.70
N LEU A 61 -6.25 5.08 15.99
CA LEU A 61 -5.04 5.64 16.60
C LEU A 61 -3.90 4.61 16.68
N LEU A 62 -4.19 3.34 16.93
CA LEU A 62 -3.18 2.30 17.02
C LEU A 62 -2.52 1.98 15.66
N ALA A 63 -3.17 2.32 14.54
CA ALA A 63 -2.58 2.13 13.21
C ALA A 63 -1.28 2.93 13.03
N PHE A 64 -1.14 4.10 13.69
CA PHE A 64 0.09 4.89 13.62
C PHE A 64 1.30 4.17 14.23
N PRO A 65 1.29 3.72 15.50
CA PRO A 65 2.42 3.00 16.06
C PRO A 65 2.69 1.67 15.34
N ALA A 66 1.66 0.94 14.88
CA ALA A 66 1.85 -0.28 14.10
C ALA A 66 2.59 0.01 12.78
N PHE A 67 2.18 1.05 12.05
CA PHE A 67 2.82 1.48 10.82
C PHE A 67 4.26 1.97 11.07
N ILE A 68 4.48 2.82 12.08
CA ILE A 68 5.80 3.35 12.44
C ILE A 68 6.76 2.22 12.83
N LEU A 69 6.29 1.27 13.65
CA LEU A 69 7.08 0.12 14.04
C LEU A 69 7.44 -0.74 12.84
N ALA A 70 6.49 -0.99 11.94
CA ALA A 70 6.74 -1.73 10.71
C ALA A 70 7.79 -1.05 9.82
N VAL A 71 7.73 0.27 9.67
CA VAL A 71 8.75 1.04 8.93
C VAL A 71 10.13 0.87 9.59
N ALA A 72 10.23 1.00 10.91
CA ALA A 72 11.48 0.82 11.63
C ALA A 72 12.05 -0.61 11.49
N VAL A 73 11.18 -1.62 11.58
CA VAL A 73 11.56 -3.03 11.38
C VAL A 73 11.99 -3.27 9.93
N ALA A 74 11.29 -2.73 8.93
CA ALA A 74 11.66 -2.85 7.52
C ALA A 74 13.10 -2.35 7.28
N VAL A 75 13.45 -1.19 7.84
CA VAL A 75 14.81 -0.62 7.75
C VAL A 75 15.82 -1.57 8.39
N LYS A 76 15.55 -2.07 9.60
CA LYS A 76 16.49 -2.97 10.30
C LYS A 76 16.63 -4.33 9.64
N VAL A 77 15.56 -4.88 9.08
CA VAL A 77 15.58 -6.09 8.28
C VAL A 77 16.42 -5.87 7.02
N ALA A 78 16.20 -4.76 6.28
CA ALA A 78 16.98 -4.44 5.08
C ALA A 78 18.48 -4.30 5.39
N GLU A 79 18.85 -3.57 6.45
CA GLU A 79 20.24 -3.46 6.91
C GLU A 79 20.85 -4.82 7.26
N ALA A 80 20.12 -5.68 7.98
CA ALA A 80 20.62 -7.00 8.38
C ALA A 80 20.81 -7.95 7.18
N LEU A 81 19.91 -7.88 6.20
CA LEU A 81 19.98 -8.64 4.96
C LEU A 81 21.14 -8.16 4.09
N GLU A 82 21.40 -6.85 4.03
CA GLU A 82 22.57 -6.29 3.33
C GLU A 82 23.89 -6.82 3.90
N ARG A 83 24.05 -6.79 5.22
CA ARG A 83 25.23 -7.36 5.91
C ARG A 83 25.41 -8.85 5.63
N SER A 84 24.31 -9.56 5.34
CA SER A 84 24.30 -11.00 5.07
C SER A 84 24.30 -11.35 3.58
N HIS A 85 24.42 -10.36 2.69
CA HIS A 85 24.32 -10.51 1.23
C HIS A 85 23.04 -11.24 0.76
N LYS A 86 21.93 -11.07 1.47
CA LYS A 86 20.62 -11.68 1.16
C LYS A 86 19.72 -10.71 0.39
N ALA A 87 18.78 -11.26 -0.37
CA ALA A 87 17.83 -10.47 -1.16
C ALA A 87 16.85 -9.69 -0.26
N ARG A 88 16.89 -8.35 -0.36
CA ARG A 88 16.11 -7.43 0.50
C ARG A 88 14.63 -7.38 0.11
N VAL A 89 14.34 -7.00 -1.13
CA VAL A 89 12.97 -6.83 -1.64
C VAL A 89 12.10 -8.10 -1.49
N PRO A 90 12.53 -9.30 -1.93
CA PRO A 90 11.75 -10.52 -1.72
C PRO A 90 11.42 -10.78 -0.24
N THR A 91 12.40 -10.56 0.65
CA THR A 91 12.19 -10.81 2.08
C THR A 91 11.16 -9.86 2.67
N LEU A 92 11.20 -8.57 2.31
CA LEU A 92 10.20 -7.60 2.75
C LEU A 92 8.80 -7.96 2.21
N LEU A 93 8.69 -8.43 0.96
CA LEU A 93 7.43 -8.90 0.38
C LEU A 93 6.88 -10.15 1.08
N TYR A 94 7.74 -11.08 1.51
CA TYR A 94 7.32 -12.25 2.27
C TYR A 94 6.86 -11.89 3.68
N ILE A 95 7.51 -10.92 4.33
CA ILE A 95 7.06 -10.39 5.63
C ILE A 95 5.70 -9.69 5.47
N GLU A 96 5.54 -8.87 4.43
CA GLU A 96 4.27 -8.24 4.09
C GLU A 96 3.15 -9.26 3.88
N ALA A 97 3.40 -10.32 3.09
CA ALA A 97 2.46 -11.41 2.90
C ALA A 97 2.11 -12.12 4.22
N ALA A 98 3.11 -12.40 5.06
CA ALA A 98 2.89 -13.03 6.36
C ALA A 98 2.02 -12.16 7.29
N LEU A 99 2.22 -10.84 7.29
CA LEU A 99 1.40 -9.89 8.04
C LEU A 99 -0.05 -9.86 7.54
N LEU A 100 -0.26 -9.88 6.21
CA LEU A 100 -1.61 -9.94 5.63
C LEU A 100 -2.32 -11.27 5.92
N LEU A 101 -1.60 -12.39 5.90
CA LEU A 101 -2.14 -13.69 6.30
C LEU A 101 -2.47 -13.74 7.79
N ALA A 102 -1.64 -13.12 8.64
CA ALA A 102 -1.93 -12.99 10.06
C ALA A 102 -3.14 -12.09 10.32
N ALA A 103 -3.31 -11.02 9.54
CA ALA A 103 -4.48 -10.15 9.60
C ALA A 103 -5.76 -10.93 9.22
N PHE A 104 -5.71 -11.68 8.13
CA PHE A 104 -6.78 -12.60 7.73
C PHE A 104 -7.13 -13.57 8.85
N ALA A 105 -6.14 -14.32 9.37
CA ALA A 105 -6.37 -15.33 10.39
C ALA A 105 -6.95 -14.72 11.69
N ALA A 106 -6.47 -13.55 12.11
CA ALA A 106 -6.97 -12.87 13.31
C ALA A 106 -8.47 -12.58 13.23
N VAL A 107 -8.94 -12.14 12.07
CA VAL A 107 -10.34 -11.74 11.87
C VAL A 107 -11.23 -12.92 11.53
N GLU A 108 -10.79 -13.80 10.63
CA GLU A 108 -11.56 -14.95 10.17
C GLU A 108 -11.81 -15.97 11.28
N LEU A 109 -10.86 -16.17 12.20
CA LEU A 109 -11.02 -17.14 13.30
C LEU A 109 -11.95 -16.66 14.42
N ARG A 110 -12.30 -15.37 14.45
CA ARG A 110 -12.99 -14.74 15.60
C ARG A 110 -14.24 -13.97 15.21
N HIS A 111 -14.41 -13.60 13.95
CA HIS A 111 -15.54 -12.83 13.41
C HIS A 111 -15.95 -11.66 14.33
N PRO A 112 -15.06 -10.66 14.54
CA PRO A 112 -15.32 -9.55 15.44
C PRO A 112 -16.58 -8.77 15.03
N ALA A 113 -17.37 -8.38 16.02
CA ALA A 113 -18.59 -7.59 15.85
C ALA A 113 -18.34 -6.09 16.04
N HIS A 114 -17.27 -5.73 16.74
CA HIS A 114 -16.95 -4.34 17.08
C HIS A 114 -15.49 -3.99 16.77
N ALA A 115 -15.25 -2.71 16.46
CA ALA A 115 -13.92 -2.19 16.15
C ALA A 115 -12.90 -2.40 17.28
N THR A 116 -13.38 -2.44 18.53
CA THR A 116 -12.56 -2.61 19.74
C THR A 116 -12.25 -4.07 20.06
N ASP A 117 -12.84 -5.02 19.35
CA ASP A 117 -12.57 -6.44 19.57
C ASP A 117 -11.09 -6.72 19.28
N ALA A 118 -10.46 -7.53 20.15
CA ALA A 118 -9.03 -7.82 20.04
C ALA A 118 -8.64 -8.40 18.66
N ALA A 119 -9.54 -9.16 18.04
CA ALA A 119 -9.38 -9.68 16.68
C ALA A 119 -9.40 -8.58 15.61
N ALA A 120 -10.33 -7.63 15.69
CA ALA A 120 -10.41 -6.49 14.79
C ALA A 120 -9.19 -5.58 14.94
N VAL A 121 -8.82 -5.23 16.18
CA VAL A 121 -7.63 -4.44 16.47
C VAL A 121 -6.38 -5.15 15.97
N GLY A 122 -6.17 -6.41 16.35
CA GLY A 122 -5.02 -7.20 15.94
C GLY A 122 -4.92 -7.32 14.41
N GLY A 123 -6.02 -7.66 13.75
CA GLY A 123 -6.07 -7.76 12.29
C GLY A 123 -5.75 -6.43 11.59
N GLY A 124 -6.33 -5.34 12.08
CA GLY A 124 -6.08 -3.99 11.57
C GLY A 124 -4.63 -3.57 11.75
N MET A 125 -4.00 -3.88 12.89
CA MET A 125 -2.60 -3.55 13.15
C MET A 125 -1.66 -4.35 12.25
N MET A 126 -1.94 -5.64 12.02
CA MET A 126 -1.15 -6.46 11.11
C MET A 126 -1.26 -5.96 9.67
N ALA A 127 -2.46 -5.55 9.23
CA ALA A 127 -2.65 -4.97 7.90
C ALA A 127 -1.99 -3.58 7.77
N ALA A 128 -2.08 -2.72 8.78
CA ALA A 128 -1.37 -1.44 8.82
C ALA A 128 0.16 -1.62 8.82
N ALA A 129 0.65 -2.63 9.54
CA ALA A 129 2.06 -3.00 9.53
C ALA A 129 2.51 -3.50 8.15
N ALA A 130 1.70 -4.32 7.46
CA ALA A 130 1.99 -4.75 6.09
C ALA A 130 2.15 -3.55 5.14
N MET A 131 1.22 -2.60 5.19
CA MET A 131 1.32 -1.38 4.38
C MET A 131 2.51 -0.48 4.79
N GLY A 132 2.87 -0.47 6.08
CA GLY A 132 4.09 0.15 6.58
C GLY A 132 5.36 -0.45 5.99
N MET A 133 5.43 -1.79 5.91
CA MET A 133 6.52 -2.51 5.23
C MET A 133 6.62 -2.11 3.76
N GLN A 134 5.49 -2.10 3.04
CA GLN A 134 5.45 -1.72 1.63
C GLN A 134 5.91 -0.26 1.44
N ASN A 135 5.43 0.67 2.27
CA ASN A 135 5.83 2.08 2.21
C ASN A 135 7.32 2.27 2.47
N ALA A 136 7.88 1.58 3.46
CA ALA A 136 9.31 1.62 3.76
C ALA A 136 10.13 1.04 2.60
N MET A 137 9.76 -0.14 2.08
CA MET A 137 10.42 -0.78 0.94
C MET A 137 10.48 0.16 -0.28
N MET A 138 9.38 0.88 -0.55
CA MET A 138 9.34 1.86 -1.64
C MET A 138 10.35 3.01 -1.46
N ARG A 139 10.71 3.36 -0.22
CA ARG A 139 11.64 4.46 0.08
C ARG A 139 13.09 4.03 0.21
N ILE A 140 13.36 2.80 0.64
CA ILE A 140 14.72 2.32 0.91
C ILE A 140 15.27 1.47 -0.24
N GLU A 141 14.44 0.64 -0.88
CA GLU A 141 14.90 -0.25 -1.98
C GLU A 141 14.47 0.26 -3.36
N LEU A 142 13.30 0.90 -3.47
CA LEU A 142 12.69 1.26 -4.75
C LEU A 142 12.52 2.78 -4.94
N ALA A 143 13.40 3.57 -4.34
CA ALA A 143 13.29 5.04 -4.27
C ALA A 143 13.27 5.74 -5.65
N SER A 144 13.82 5.11 -6.68
CA SER A 144 13.81 5.64 -8.04
C SER A 144 12.45 5.52 -8.72
N LEU A 145 11.54 4.69 -8.18
CA LEU A 145 10.21 4.38 -8.68
C LEU A 145 9.14 5.27 -8.00
N PRO A 146 8.02 5.57 -8.68
CA PRO A 146 6.93 6.31 -8.04
C PRO A 146 6.39 5.55 -6.82
N SER A 147 6.05 6.28 -5.75
CA SER A 147 5.47 5.67 -4.54
C SER A 147 4.17 4.95 -4.86
N THR A 148 3.92 3.82 -4.21
CA THR A 148 2.72 2.98 -4.40
C THR A 148 1.61 3.27 -3.38
N THR A 149 1.89 4.11 -2.38
CA THR A 149 0.99 4.42 -1.26
C THR A 149 0.76 5.93 -1.07
N VAL A 150 1.64 6.79 -1.59
CA VAL A 150 1.46 8.26 -1.52
C VAL A 150 0.78 8.78 -2.80
N MET A 151 -0.52 8.47 -2.95
CA MET A 151 -1.23 8.71 -4.20
C MET A 151 -1.59 10.18 -4.46
N THR A 152 -1.86 10.97 -3.44
CA THR A 152 -2.13 12.41 -3.61
C THR A 152 -0.99 13.12 -4.33
N MET A 153 0.25 12.79 -4.00
CA MET A 153 1.41 13.37 -4.67
C MET A 153 1.51 12.92 -6.12
N ASN A 154 1.28 11.63 -6.39
CA ASN A 154 1.30 11.09 -7.76
C ASN A 154 0.23 11.73 -8.65
N VAL A 155 -1.00 11.90 -8.14
CA VAL A 155 -2.12 12.52 -8.88
C VAL A 155 -1.79 13.98 -9.17
N THR A 156 -1.41 14.77 -8.16
CA THR A 156 -1.04 16.18 -8.34
C THR A 156 0.09 16.34 -9.35
N GLN A 157 1.16 15.55 -9.22
CA GLN A 157 2.27 15.62 -10.16
C GLN A 157 1.86 15.22 -11.58
N SER A 158 0.99 14.21 -11.73
CA SER A 158 0.47 13.81 -13.04
C SER A 158 -0.34 14.92 -13.70
N VAL A 159 -1.17 15.65 -12.94
CA VAL A 159 -1.91 16.82 -13.43
C VAL A 159 -0.95 17.93 -13.86
N ILE A 160 0.05 18.25 -13.04
CA ILE A 160 1.08 19.25 -13.38
C ILE A 160 1.78 18.88 -14.69
N ASP A 161 2.18 17.62 -14.84
CA ASP A 161 2.87 17.16 -16.05
C ASP A 161 1.96 17.22 -17.28
N VAL A 162 0.66 16.91 -17.15
CA VAL A 162 -0.32 17.08 -18.24
C VAL A 162 -0.44 18.55 -18.65
N VAL A 163 -0.56 19.47 -17.68
CA VAL A 163 -0.61 20.92 -17.98
C VAL A 163 0.64 21.39 -18.72
N VAL A 164 1.82 20.90 -18.33
CA VAL A 164 3.08 21.19 -19.01
C VAL A 164 3.08 20.67 -20.46
N LEU A 165 2.55 19.46 -20.70
CA LEU A 165 2.48 18.85 -22.03
C LEU A 165 1.48 19.55 -22.96
N LEU A 166 0.44 20.18 -22.40
CA LEU A 166 -0.55 20.96 -23.14
C LEU A 166 -0.12 22.41 -23.38
N SER A 167 0.89 22.90 -22.66
CA SER A 167 1.39 24.27 -22.77
C SER A 167 2.25 24.46 -24.03
N GLY A 168 1.98 25.53 -24.79
CA GLY A 168 2.66 25.84 -26.07
C GLY A 168 4.09 26.37 -25.92
N ASN A 169 4.37 27.14 -24.86
CA ASN A 169 5.66 27.81 -24.64
C ASN A 169 6.45 27.16 -23.50
N VAL A 170 6.80 25.88 -23.64
CA VAL A 170 7.64 25.17 -22.66
C VAL A 170 8.89 24.63 -23.33
N GLU A 171 10.03 24.83 -22.66
CA GLU A 171 11.32 24.26 -23.06
C GLU A 171 11.22 22.74 -23.33
N ALA A 172 11.87 22.28 -24.41
CA ALA A 172 11.81 20.89 -24.84
C ALA A 172 12.29 19.90 -23.77
N ALA A 173 13.30 20.28 -22.97
CA ALA A 173 13.80 19.48 -21.85
C ALA A 173 12.71 19.26 -20.79
N ARG A 174 12.07 20.34 -20.34
CA ARG A 174 10.98 20.29 -19.35
C ARG A 174 9.79 19.48 -19.85
N ARG A 175 9.43 19.61 -21.14
CA ARG A 175 8.36 18.80 -21.76
C ARG A 175 8.71 17.31 -21.78
N THR A 176 9.97 16.97 -22.05
CA THR A 176 10.46 15.57 -22.06
C THR A 176 10.44 14.95 -20.67
N GLU A 177 10.86 15.70 -19.65
CA GLU A 177 10.80 15.25 -18.25
C GLU A 177 9.36 15.03 -17.78
N ALA A 178 8.46 15.97 -18.08
CA ALA A 178 7.03 15.85 -17.75
C ALA A 178 6.42 14.60 -18.39
N ARG A 179 6.71 14.35 -19.68
CA ARG A 179 6.27 13.13 -20.37
C ARG A 179 6.79 11.86 -19.68
N LYS A 180 8.07 11.86 -19.29
CA LYS A 180 8.70 10.72 -18.61
C LYS A 180 8.05 10.47 -17.26
N ARG A 181 7.89 11.49 -16.41
CA ARG A 181 7.25 11.38 -15.10
C ARG A 181 5.80 10.92 -15.20
N PHE A 182 4.99 11.60 -16.02
CA PHE A 182 3.60 11.21 -16.27
C PHE A 182 3.49 9.75 -16.70
N SER A 183 4.30 9.31 -17.67
CA SER A 183 4.28 7.92 -18.17
C SER A 183 4.61 6.85 -17.13
N ARG A 184 5.21 7.24 -15.99
CA ARG A 184 5.52 6.36 -14.86
C ARG A 184 4.45 6.41 -13.78
N MET A 185 3.81 7.56 -13.58
CA MET A 185 2.83 7.76 -12.50
C MET A 185 1.41 7.32 -12.87
N TRP A 186 0.92 7.60 -14.08
CA TRP A 186 -0.46 7.28 -14.45
C TRP A 186 -0.80 5.77 -14.34
N PRO A 187 0.09 4.81 -14.67
CA PRO A 187 -0.24 3.40 -14.51
C PRO A 187 -0.38 3.01 -13.04
N GLN A 188 0.40 3.61 -12.15
CA GLN A 188 0.33 3.37 -10.71
C GLN A 188 -1.00 3.86 -10.14
N ILE A 189 -1.44 5.04 -10.57
CA ILE A 189 -2.72 5.63 -10.16
C ILE A 189 -3.87 4.71 -10.60
N LEU A 190 -3.87 4.25 -11.85
CA LEU A 190 -4.91 3.33 -12.32
C LEU A 190 -4.87 1.98 -11.60
N ALA A 191 -3.68 1.44 -11.37
CA ALA A 191 -3.52 0.18 -10.65
C ALA A 191 -4.02 0.29 -9.21
N PHE A 192 -3.72 1.40 -8.53
CA PHE A 192 -4.23 1.68 -7.19
C PHE A 192 -5.76 1.80 -7.18
N THR A 193 -6.34 2.56 -8.11
CA THR A 193 -7.80 2.72 -8.21
C THR A 193 -8.50 1.40 -8.52
N ALA A 194 -7.93 0.60 -9.43
CA ALA A 194 -8.44 -0.74 -9.72
C ALA A 194 -8.31 -1.67 -8.51
N GLY A 195 -7.20 -1.57 -7.77
CA GLY A 195 -6.99 -2.24 -6.49
C GLY A 195 -8.08 -1.89 -5.49
N ALA A 196 -8.34 -0.60 -5.27
CA ALA A 196 -9.37 -0.13 -4.35
C ALA A 196 -10.77 -0.65 -4.72
N ALA A 197 -11.16 -0.51 -5.99
CA ALA A 197 -12.46 -1.00 -6.46
C ALA A 197 -12.61 -2.53 -6.31
N SER A 198 -11.56 -3.28 -6.66
CA SER A 198 -11.56 -4.74 -6.51
C SER A 198 -11.47 -5.19 -5.06
N GLY A 199 -10.78 -4.46 -4.18
CA GLY A 199 -10.72 -4.72 -2.74
C GLY A 199 -12.10 -4.61 -2.08
N ALA A 200 -12.85 -3.56 -2.42
CA ALA A 200 -14.24 -3.41 -1.99
C ALA A 200 -15.11 -4.58 -2.47
N LEU A 201 -15.03 -4.91 -3.77
CA LEU A 201 -15.83 -5.98 -4.38
C LEU A 201 -15.49 -7.36 -3.79
N CYS A 202 -14.21 -7.68 -3.67
CA CYS A 202 -13.77 -8.97 -3.12
C CYS A 202 -14.12 -9.10 -1.64
N TYR A 203 -14.03 -8.03 -0.85
CA TYR A 203 -14.53 -8.05 0.52
C TYR A 203 -16.05 -8.30 0.55
N ALA A 204 -16.83 -7.63 -0.30
CA ALA A 204 -18.28 -7.84 -0.37
C ALA A 204 -18.67 -9.27 -0.75
N LEU A 205 -17.85 -9.96 -1.57
CA LEU A 205 -18.12 -11.32 -2.04
C LEU A 205 -17.56 -12.41 -1.11
N ALA A 206 -16.43 -12.17 -0.45
CA ALA A 206 -15.66 -13.20 0.25
C ALA A 206 -15.26 -12.82 1.69
N GLY A 207 -15.70 -11.67 2.21
CA GLY A 207 -15.32 -11.18 3.53
C GLY A 207 -13.80 -11.03 3.66
N PHE A 208 -13.23 -11.48 4.79
CA PHE A 208 -11.80 -11.33 5.05
C PHE A 208 -10.92 -12.30 4.24
N ALA A 209 -11.49 -13.35 3.64
CA ALA A 209 -10.77 -14.17 2.67
C ALA A 209 -10.27 -13.35 1.46
N ALA A 210 -10.83 -12.16 1.24
CA ALA A 210 -10.31 -11.18 0.29
C ALA A 210 -8.82 -10.86 0.50
N LEU A 211 -8.28 -10.95 1.72
CA LEU A 211 -6.86 -10.70 2.02
C LEU A 211 -5.91 -11.81 1.52
N LEU A 212 -6.44 -12.98 1.12
CA LEU A 212 -5.62 -14.05 0.52
C LEU A 212 -5.04 -13.64 -0.83
N LEU A 213 -5.79 -12.87 -1.62
CA LEU A 213 -5.33 -12.37 -2.92
C LEU A 213 -4.09 -11.46 -2.81
N PRO A 214 -4.09 -10.35 -2.05
CA PRO A 214 -2.90 -9.50 -1.90
C PRO A 214 -1.74 -10.26 -1.24
N SER A 215 -2.02 -11.17 -0.31
CA SER A 215 -0.99 -12.07 0.25
C SER A 215 -0.30 -12.90 -0.84
N ALA A 216 -1.08 -13.53 -1.72
CA ALA A 216 -0.57 -14.32 -2.83
C ALA A 216 0.20 -13.44 -3.84
N LEU A 217 -0.28 -12.23 -4.12
CA LEU A 217 0.43 -11.28 -4.99
C LEU A 217 1.82 -10.93 -4.43
N CYS A 218 1.93 -10.67 -3.13
CA CYS A 218 3.22 -10.38 -2.50
C CYS A 218 4.17 -11.59 -2.55
N LEU A 219 3.68 -12.81 -2.35
CA LEU A 219 4.46 -14.04 -2.51
C LEU A 219 4.97 -14.21 -3.96
N VAL A 220 4.09 -14.06 -4.94
CA VAL A 220 4.45 -14.15 -6.36
C VAL A 220 5.45 -13.07 -6.75
N LEU A 221 5.23 -11.82 -6.31
CA LEU A 221 6.18 -10.74 -6.55
C LEU A 221 7.55 -11.01 -5.94
N GLY A 222 7.61 -11.59 -4.73
CA GLY A 222 8.86 -11.99 -4.09
C GLY A 222 9.65 -12.99 -4.94
N LEU A 223 8.97 -13.99 -5.50
CA LEU A 223 9.58 -14.95 -6.43
C LEU A 223 10.06 -14.29 -7.73
N LEU A 224 9.27 -13.37 -8.28
CA LEU A 224 9.60 -12.64 -9.51
C LEU A 224 10.72 -11.61 -9.30
N TRP A 225 11.03 -11.24 -8.06
CA TRP A 225 12.15 -10.35 -7.72
C TRP A 225 13.46 -11.07 -7.48
N LEU A 226 13.43 -12.40 -7.32
CA LEU A 226 14.61 -13.27 -7.25
C LEU A 226 15.15 -13.65 -8.63
N ARG A 227 14.34 -13.48 -9.69
CA ARG A 227 14.70 -13.71 -11.10
C ARG A 227 15.17 -12.41 -11.75
#